data_AF-A0A971LL11-F1
#
_entry.id   AF-A0A971LL11-F1
#
_cell.length_a   1.000
_cell.length_b   1.000
_cell.length_c   1.000
_cell.angle_alpha   90.00
_cell.angle_beta   90.00
_cell.angle_gamma   90.00
#
_symmetry.space_group_name_H-M   'P 1'
#
loop_
_entity.id
_entity.type
_entity.pdbx_description
1 polymer ?
#
loop_
_entity_poly.entity_id
_entity_poly.type
_entity_poly.pdbx_seq_one_letter_code
_entity_poly.pdbx_strand_id
1 'polypeptide(L)' 'MSITLQLSFLTELGNTVTLSIPDPKPGLTEAEVQQVMQTIIDKNVFTSTTGPLVAIKAARVVAREVTPLFPAE' A
#
# COMPACT_ATOMS: atom_id res chain seq x y z
N MET A 1 -14.25 4.79 11.42
CA MET A 1 -13.13 3.84 11.38
C MET A 1 -12.66 3.77 9.93
N SER A 2 -11.39 4.08 9.66
CA SER A 2 -10.85 4.08 8.29
C SER A 2 -9.68 3.11 8.25
N ILE A 3 -9.79 2.07 7.42
CA ILE A 3 -8.71 1.14 7.17
C ILE A 3 -8.05 1.51 5.85
N THR A 4 -6.73 1.59 5.87
CA THR A 4 -5.91 1.88 4.69
C THR A 4 -4.83 0.82 4.55
N LEU A 5 -4.80 0.14 3.42
CA LEU A 5 -3.72 -0.78 3.07
C LEU A 5 -2.57 0.03 2.47
N GLN A 6 -1.41 0.00 3.13
CA GLN A 6 -0.19 0.61 2.62
C GLN A 6 0.74 -0.45 2.07
N LEU A 7 1.07 -0.32 0.79
CA LEU A 7 1.95 -1.21 0.05
C LEU A 7 3.20 -0.44 -0.34
N SER A 8 4.33 -0.80 0.25
CA SER A 8 5.64 -0.21 -0.03
C SER A 8 6.43 -1.12 -0.98
N PHE A 9 6.93 -0.51 -2.04
CA PHE A 9 7.70 -1.14 -3.10
C PHE A 9 9.06 -0.48 -3.21
N LEU A 10 10.06 -1.26 -3.62
CA LEU A 10 11.37 -0.76 -4.00
C LEU A 10 11.41 -0.60 -5.52
N THR A 11 11.93 0.53 -5.99
CA THR A 11 12.19 0.76 -7.43
C THR A 11 13.60 0.36 -7.81
N GLU A 12 13.84 0.18 -9.11
CA GLU A 12 15.16 -0.17 -9.64
C GLU A 12 16.23 0.89 -9.30
N LEU A 13 15.83 2.16 -9.17
CA LEU A 13 16.70 3.26 -8.74
C LEU A 13 16.89 3.32 -7.20
N GLY A 14 16.49 2.29 -6.46
CA GLY A 14 16.62 2.23 -5.00
C GLY A 14 15.66 3.14 -4.24
N ASN A 15 14.66 3.72 -4.90
CA ASN A 15 13.65 4.55 -4.25
C ASN A 15 12.53 3.68 -3.66
N THR A 16 11.77 4.24 -2.72
CA THR A 16 10.62 3.54 -2.13
C THR A 16 9.32 4.23 -2.53
N VAL A 17 8.43 3.49 -3.18
CA VAL A 17 7.09 3.96 -3.56
C VAL A 17 6.09 3.34 -2.60
N THR A 18 5.22 4.15 -2.00
CA THR A 18 4.17 3.66 -1.10
C THR A 18 2.80 3.94 -1.71
N LEU A 19 2.09 2.87 -2.09
CA LEU A 19 0.67 2.93 -2.43
C LEU A 19 -0.15 2.91 -1.15
N SER A 20 -1.13 3.80 -1.03
CA SER A 20 -2.11 3.76 0.05
C SER A 20 -3.49 3.54 -0.57
N ILE A 21 -4.11 2.40 -0.24
CA ILE A 21 -5.42 2.00 -0.74
C ILE A 21 -6.42 2.17 0.42
N PRO A 22 -7.27 3.21 0.39
CA PRO A 22 -8.36 3.34 1.35
C PRO A 22 -9.42 2.26 1.09
N ASP A 23 -10.08 1.78 2.14
CA ASP A 23 -11.10 0.74 2.09
C ASP A 23 -10.65 -0.51 1.30
N PRO A 24 -9.55 -1.16 1.73
CA PRO A 24 -9.10 -2.39 1.11
C PRO A 24 -10.14 -3.50 1.31
N LYS A 25 -10.18 -4.45 0.37
CA LYS A 25 -11.17 -5.53 0.37
C LYS A 25 -11.17 -6.29 1.72
N PRO A 26 -12.33 -6.57 2.32
CA PRO A 26 -12.40 -7.37 3.55
C PRO A 26 -11.94 -8.80 3.26
N GLY A 27 -11.16 -9.37 4.18
CA GLY A 27 -10.62 -10.73 4.05
C GLY A 27 -9.36 -10.84 3.18
N LEU A 28 -8.63 -9.75 2.96
CA LEU A 28 -7.31 -9.81 2.34
C LEU A 28 -6.37 -10.65 3.20
N THR A 29 -5.84 -11.71 2.61
CA THR A 29 -4.78 -12.53 3.19
C THR A 29 -3.42 -12.02 2.73
N GLU A 30 -2.37 -12.39 3.46
CA GLU A 30 -0.99 -12.07 3.06
C GLU A 30 -0.66 -12.56 1.66
N ALA A 31 -1.17 -13.74 1.27
CA ALA A 31 -0.99 -14.33 -0.05
C ALA A 31 -1.64 -13.49 -1.16
N GLU A 32 -2.88 -13.04 -0.95
CA GLU A 32 -3.58 -12.15 -1.89
C GLU A 32 -2.85 -10.82 -2.05
N VAL A 33 -2.40 -10.22 -0.94
CA VAL A 33 -1.65 -8.97 -0.97
C VAL A 33 -0.32 -9.15 -1.71
N GLN A 34 0.42 -10.22 -1.43
CA GLN A 34 1.65 -10.54 -2.16
C GLN A 34 1.40 -10.77 -3.66
N GLN A 35 0.37 -11.53 -4.03
CA GLN A 35 -0.03 -11.77 -5.41
C GLN A 35 -0.33 -10.46 -6.14
N VAL A 36 -1.11 -9.57 -5.52
CA VAL A 36 -1.41 -8.25 -6.07
C VAL A 36 -0.14 -7.41 -6.21
N MET A 37 0.73 -7.39 -5.20
CA MET A 37 2.00 -6.68 -5.24
C MET A 37 2.93 -7.21 -6.35
N GLN A 38 2.98 -8.53 -6.55
CA GLN A 38 3.75 -9.17 -7.62
C GLN A 38 3.15 -8.85 -8.99
N THR A 39 1.82 -8.89 -9.10
CA THR A 39 1.11 -8.51 -10.32
C THR A 39 1.37 -7.05 -10.66
N ILE A 40 1.44 -6.15 -9.68
CA ILE A 40 1.76 -4.74 -9.88
C ILE A 40 3.18 -4.56 -10.46
N ILE A 41 4.15 -5.32 -9.93
CA ILE A 41 5.54 -5.34 -10.42
C ILE A 41 5.59 -5.90 -11.86
N ASP A 42 4.97 -7.06 -12.08
CA ASP A 42 4.94 -7.76 -13.38
C ASP A 42 4.25 -6.94 -14.48
N LYS A 43 3.09 -6.38 -14.15
CA LYS A 43 2.33 -5.48 -15.02
C LYS A 43 3.08 -4.18 -15.31
N ASN A 44 4.07 -3.83 -14.50
CA ASN A 44 4.83 -2.59 -14.59
C ASN A 44 3.92 -1.34 -14.71
N VAL A 45 2.70 -1.43 -14.17
CA VAL A 45 1.63 -0.44 -14.35
C VAL A 45 1.87 0.85 -13.55
N PHE A 46 2.77 0.80 -12.58
CA PHE A 46 3.21 1.96 -11.82
C PHE A 46 4.63 2.34 -12.22
N THR A 47 4.74 3.17 -13.25
CA THR A 47 5.97 3.91 -13.55
C THR A 47 6.02 5.13 -12.65
N SER A 48 6.82 5.07 -11.58
CA SER A 48 7.16 6.29 -10.84
C SER A 48 8.26 7.04 -11.60
N THR A 49 8.40 8.34 -11.34
CA THR A 49 9.51 9.17 -11.84
C THR A 49 10.88 8.56 -11.53
N THR A 50 10.94 7.66 -10.54
CA THR A 50 12.11 6.92 -10.07
C THR A 50 12.23 5.49 -10.63
N GLY A 51 11.58 5.20 -11.77
CA GLY A 51 11.71 3.93 -12.49
C GLY A 51 10.66 2.88 -12.12
N PRO A 52 10.78 1.66 -12.71
CA PRO A 52 9.86 0.57 -12.47
C PRO A 52 9.98 0.02 -11.05
N LEU A 53 8.89 -0.55 -10.53
CA LEU A 53 8.88 -1.29 -9.27
C LEU A 53 9.58 -2.64 -9.51
N VAL A 54 10.57 -2.98 -8.68
CA VAL A 54 11.36 -4.23 -8.86
C VAL A 54 11.24 -5.18 -7.70
N ALA A 55 10.89 -4.70 -6.50
CA ALA A 55 10.75 -5.54 -5.33
C ALA A 55 9.65 -5.06 -4.39
N ILE A 56 9.10 -6.00 -3.63
CA ILE A 56 8.18 -5.73 -2.53
C ILE A 56 9.01 -5.37 -1.30
N LYS A 57 8.81 -4.18 -0.74
CA LYS A 57 9.53 -3.73 0.45
C LYS A 57 8.78 -4.08 1.73
N ALA A 58 7.49 -3.73 1.80
CA ALA A 58 6.63 -4.02 2.95
C ALA A 58 5.15 -3.87 2.59
N ALA A 59 4.26 -4.60 3.25
CA ALA A 59 2.82 -4.38 3.22
C ALA A 59 2.31 -4.22 4.65
N ARG A 60 1.46 -3.22 4.90
CA ARG A 60 0.85 -3.02 6.22
C ARG A 60 -0.57 -2.52 6.09
N VAL A 61 -1.46 -3.06 6.91
CA VAL A 61 -2.83 -2.56 7.07
C VAL A 61 -2.84 -1.56 8.22
N VAL A 62 -3.28 -0.35 7.96
CA VAL A 62 -3.38 0.72 8.96
C VAL A 62 -4.86 0.96 9.25
N ALA A 63 -5.33 0.50 10.41
CA ALA A 63 -6.66 0.83 10.92
C ALA A 63 -6.55 2.08 11.78
N ARG A 64 -7.17 3.18 11.33
CA ARG A 64 -7.24 4.43 12.09
C ARG A 64 -8.66 4.62 12.63
N GLU A 65 -8.78 4.58 13.94
CA GLU A 65 -9.97 5.01 14.66
C GLU A 65 -9.74 6.45 15.16
N VAL A 66 -10.60 7.36 14.74
CA VAL A 66 -10.58 8.75 15.21
C VAL A 66 -11.76 8.91 16.13
N THR A 67 -11.48 8.92 17.44
CA THR A 67 -12.48 9.20 18.47
C THR A 67 -12.30 10.65 18.92
N PRO A 68 -13.15 11.59 18.48
CA PRO A 68 -13.07 12.96 18.95
C PRO A 68 -13.38 12.97 20.45
N LEU A 69 -12.40 13.37 21.26
CA LEU A 69 -12.56 13.50 22.72
C LEU A 69 -13.20 14.84 23.12
N PHE A 70 -13.20 15.81 22.20
CA PHE A 70 -13.81 17.13 22.38
C PHE A 70 -14.46 17.55 21.05
N PRO A 71 -15.59 18.28 21.08
CA PRO A 71 -16.06 18.97 19.88
C PRO A 71 -14.97 19.97 19.47
N ALA A 72 -14.53 19.91 18.22
CA ALA A 72 -13.85 21.05 17.62
C ALA A 72 -14.90 22.15 17.53
N GLU A 73 -14.77 23.15 18.41
CA GLU A 73 -15.59 24.37 18.41
C GLU A 73 -15.33 25.20 17.15
#